data_AF-A0AAJ4T4I9-F1
#
_entry.id   AF-A0AAJ4T4I9-F1
#
_cell.length_a   1.000
_cell.length_b   1.000
_cell.length_c   1.000
_cell.angle_alpha   90.00
_cell.angle_beta   90.00
_cell.angle_gamma   90.00
#
_symmetry.space_group_name_H-M   'P 1'
#
loop_
_entity.id
_entity.type
_entity.pdbx_description
1 polymer ?
#
loop_
_entity_poly.entity_id
_entity_poly.type
_entity_poly.pdbx_seq_one_letter_code
_entity_poly.pdbx_strand_id
1 'polypeptide(L)'
;MATPRTGTFAALLALLAAGAQAQTAQLPSPYAIESCTAGCFTLKERGASIYTGADAASYRICSRSSLGAEVSVDSTVVRISNRDCTDVNGRAIILNTGEITLGRLPR
;
A
#
# COMPACT_ATOMS: atom_id res chain seq x y z
N MET A 1 27.18 -9.87 64.63
CA MET A 1 26.33 -11.09 64.65
C MET A 1 25.04 -10.79 63.91
N ALA A 2 24.68 -11.68 62.96
CA ALA A 2 23.35 -12.09 62.48
C ALA A 2 22.23 -11.04 62.27
N THR A 3 21.37 -11.01 61.24
CA THR A 3 21.09 -11.75 59.99
C THR A 3 19.90 -10.97 59.35
N PRO A 4 19.73 -10.96 58.02
CA PRO A 4 18.81 -10.05 57.30
C PRO A 4 17.38 -10.61 57.20
N ARG A 5 16.39 -9.76 56.89
CA ARG A 5 15.04 -10.18 56.42
C ARG A 5 14.49 -9.17 55.40
N THR A 6 14.50 -9.44 54.09
CA THR A 6 13.48 -10.13 53.23
C THR A 6 12.24 -9.30 52.87
N GLY A 7 12.06 -9.05 51.56
CA GLY A 7 10.80 -8.76 50.85
C GLY A 7 10.43 -7.28 50.73
N THR A 8 9.93 -6.72 49.62
CA THR A 8 9.24 -7.33 48.46
C THR A 8 9.13 -6.31 47.30
N PHE A 9 9.26 -6.81 46.08
CA PHE A 9 8.86 -6.32 44.74
C PHE A 9 8.09 -4.99 44.56
N ALA A 10 8.58 -4.15 43.63
CA ALA A 10 7.80 -3.37 42.66
C ALA A 10 8.75 -2.90 41.52
N ALA A 11 8.89 -3.66 40.42
CA ALA A 11 8.09 -3.51 39.21
C ALA A 11 8.11 -2.09 38.63
N LEU A 12 9.17 -1.74 37.90
CA LEU A 12 9.14 -0.67 36.90
C LEU A 12 9.91 -1.14 35.66
N LEU A 13 9.25 -1.97 34.85
CA LEU A 13 9.60 -2.15 33.44
C LEU A 13 9.36 -0.80 32.74
N ALA A 14 10.40 0.02 32.66
CA ALA A 14 10.38 1.24 31.87
C ALA A 14 10.55 0.88 30.38
N LEU A 15 9.49 1.15 29.65
CA LEU A 15 9.30 1.05 28.21
C LEU A 15 10.45 1.72 27.46
N LEU A 16 11.17 0.99 26.61
CA LEU A 16 11.79 1.54 25.39
C LEU A 16 11.72 0.49 24.28
N ALA A 17 10.50 0.11 23.90
CA ALA A 17 10.25 -0.43 22.57
C ALA A 17 10.41 0.73 21.57
N ALA A 18 11.66 1.04 21.22
CA ALA A 18 11.97 1.81 20.03
C ALA A 18 11.56 0.95 18.82
N GLY A 19 10.28 1.04 18.46
CA GLY A 19 9.77 0.59 17.18
C GLY A 19 10.37 1.49 16.11
N ALA A 20 11.60 1.21 15.71
CA ALA A 20 12.12 1.65 14.43
C ALA A 20 11.21 1.03 13.38
N GLN A 21 10.22 1.79 12.91
CA GLN A 21 9.50 1.46 11.70
C GLN A 21 10.53 1.57 10.59
N ALA A 22 11.16 0.44 10.29
CA ALA A 22 11.87 0.25 9.04
C ALA A 22 10.84 0.50 7.94
N GLN A 23 10.78 1.73 7.46
CA GLN A 23 10.28 2.02 6.13
C GLN A 23 11.23 1.28 5.21
N THR A 24 10.87 0.03 4.91
CA THR A 24 11.38 -0.69 3.76
C THR A 24 11.16 0.25 2.58
N ALA A 25 12.22 0.94 2.18
CA ALA A 25 12.31 1.58 0.88
C ALA A 25 12.11 0.43 -0.11
N GLN A 26 10.85 0.24 -0.49
CA GLN A 26 10.42 -0.83 -1.36
C GLN A 26 10.96 -0.44 -2.72
N LEU A 27 12.19 -0.90 -3.01
CA LEU A 27 12.77 -0.79 -4.33
C LEU A 27 11.70 -1.33 -5.29
N PRO A 28 11.17 -0.52 -6.23
CA PRO A 28 10.13 -0.99 -7.11
C PRO A 28 10.69 -2.22 -7.82
N SER A 29 10.09 -3.37 -7.51
CA SER A 29 10.59 -4.64 -8.02
C SER A 29 10.51 -4.56 -9.54
N PRO A 30 11.55 -4.90 -10.31
CA PRO A 30 11.50 -4.87 -11.78
C PRO A 30 10.34 -5.72 -12.35
N TYR A 31 9.85 -6.69 -11.57
CA TYR A 31 8.66 -7.48 -11.85
C TYR A 31 7.31 -6.75 -11.72
N ALA A 32 7.26 -5.51 -11.21
CA ALA A 32 6.02 -4.74 -11.07
C ALA A 32 5.44 -4.30 -12.43
N ILE A 33 6.25 -4.33 -13.51
CA ILE A 33 5.80 -4.09 -14.88
C ILE A 33 5.35 -5.40 -15.55
N GLU A 34 5.88 -6.56 -15.12
CA GLU A 34 5.62 -7.86 -15.76
C GLU A 34 4.35 -8.57 -15.26
N SER A 35 3.74 -8.15 -14.15
CA SER A 35 2.46 -8.72 -13.67
C SER A 35 1.22 -8.20 -14.42
N CYS A 36 1.36 -8.02 -15.73
CA CYS A 36 0.28 -7.72 -16.67
C CYS A 36 -0.03 -8.91 -17.57
N THR A 37 -0.02 -10.11 -17.00
CA THR A 37 -0.32 -11.37 -17.68
C THR A 37 -1.77 -11.46 -18.22
N ALA A 38 -2.69 -10.64 -17.69
CA ALA A 38 -4.07 -10.51 -18.19
C ALA A 38 -4.34 -9.19 -18.95
N GLY A 39 -3.31 -8.37 -19.20
CA GLY A 39 -3.42 -7.06 -19.82
C GLY A 39 -3.34 -5.90 -18.80
N CYS A 40 -2.34 -5.04 -18.98
CA CYS A 40 -2.25 -3.75 -18.29
C CYS A 40 -3.30 -2.80 -18.87
N PHE A 41 -4.22 -2.29 -18.06
CA PHE A 41 -5.11 -1.21 -18.46
C PHE A 41 -4.46 0.13 -18.13
N THR A 42 -4.45 1.05 -19.09
CA THR A 42 -3.98 2.41 -18.85
C THR A 42 -5.17 3.34 -18.68
N LEU A 43 -5.20 4.09 -17.58
CA LEU A 43 -6.15 5.19 -17.38
C LEU A 43 -5.39 6.51 -17.47
N LYS A 44 -5.83 7.40 -18.36
CA LYS A 44 -5.19 8.70 -18.62
C LYS A 44 -6.10 9.89 -18.37
N GLU A 45 -7.41 9.68 -18.47
CA GLU A 45 -8.40 10.74 -18.34
C GLU A 45 -8.97 10.75 -16.94
N ARG A 46 -9.11 11.94 -16.36
CA ARG A 46 -9.79 12.12 -15.08
C ARG A 46 -11.23 11.60 -15.19
N GLY A 47 -11.62 10.77 -14.24
CA GLY A 47 -12.90 10.08 -14.19
C GLY A 47 -12.92 8.73 -14.91
N ALA A 48 -11.88 8.38 -15.66
CA ALA A 48 -11.76 7.05 -16.24
C ALA A 48 -11.73 6.00 -15.12
N SER A 49 -12.41 4.87 -15.33
CA SER A 49 -12.65 3.90 -14.26
C SER A 49 -12.65 2.47 -14.74
N ILE A 50 -12.37 1.56 -13.80
CA ILE A 50 -12.49 0.11 -13.96
C ILE A 50 -13.40 -0.40 -12.87
N TYR A 51 -14.35 -1.26 -13.25
CA TYR A 51 -15.35 -1.84 -12.36
C TYR A 51 -15.39 -3.35 -12.53
N THR A 52 -15.30 -4.09 -11.42
CA THR A 52 -15.29 -5.57 -11.42
C THR A 52 -16.62 -6.22 -11.11
N GLY A 53 -17.67 -5.45 -10.84
CA GLY A 53 -18.96 -6.00 -10.42
C GLY A 53 -19.05 -6.21 -8.91
N ALA A 54 -19.64 -7.34 -8.51
CA ALA A 54 -19.99 -7.62 -7.12
C ALA A 54 -18.78 -7.98 -6.24
N ASP A 55 -17.79 -8.67 -6.81
CA ASP A 55 -16.62 -9.15 -6.07
C ASP A 55 -15.44 -8.19 -6.20
N ALA A 56 -14.78 -7.91 -5.07
CA ALA A 56 -13.53 -7.19 -5.07
C ALA A 56 -12.41 -8.05 -5.69
N ALA A 57 -11.47 -7.39 -6.36
CA ALA A 57 -10.26 -8.01 -6.88
C ALA A 57 -9.04 -7.22 -6.43
N SER A 58 -7.91 -7.92 -6.36
CA SER A 58 -6.62 -7.31 -6.07
C SER A 58 -6.01 -6.77 -7.36
N TYR A 59 -5.48 -5.55 -7.29
CA TYR A 59 -4.87 -4.83 -8.40
C TYR A 59 -3.53 -4.25 -7.98
N ARG A 60 -2.56 -4.29 -8.87
CA ARG A 60 -1.37 -3.46 -8.77
C ARG A 60 -1.56 -2.23 -9.65
N ILE A 61 -1.47 -1.05 -9.06
CA ILE A 61 -1.60 0.24 -9.74
C ILE A 61 -0.24 0.94 -9.71
N CYS A 62 0.27 1.33 -10.88
CA CYS A 62 1.51 2.07 -11.02
C CYS A 62 1.26 3.44 -11.63
N SER A 63 1.87 4.47 -11.05
CA SER A 63 1.86 5.82 -11.62
C SER A 63 2.80 5.91 -12.82
N ARG A 64 2.31 6.46 -13.93
CA ARG A 64 3.12 6.85 -15.09
C ARG A 64 3.34 8.36 -15.20
N SER A 65 2.68 9.12 -14.33
CA SER A 65 2.78 10.58 -14.27
C SER A 65 4.01 11.02 -13.49
N SER A 66 4.63 12.13 -13.93
CA SER A 66 5.76 12.76 -13.25
C SER A 66 5.37 13.48 -11.95
N LEU A 67 4.08 13.72 -11.73
CA LEU A 67 3.55 14.34 -10.52
C LEU A 67 2.96 13.32 -9.54
N GLY A 68 3.04 12.02 -9.87
CA GLY A 68 2.25 11.00 -9.20
C GLY A 68 0.83 10.91 -9.77
N ALA A 69 0.01 10.08 -9.15
CA ALA A 69 -1.38 9.88 -9.50
C ALA A 69 -2.25 9.76 -8.26
N GLU A 70 -3.53 10.07 -8.41
CA GLU A 70 -4.53 9.87 -7.37
C GLU A 70 -5.68 9.06 -7.93
N VAL A 71 -6.06 8.01 -7.23
CA VAL A 71 -7.18 7.15 -7.57
C VAL A 71 -8.14 7.01 -6.40
N SER A 72 -9.41 6.78 -6.68
CA SER A 72 -10.39 6.35 -5.70
C SER A 72 -10.65 4.86 -5.86
N VAL A 73 -10.41 4.08 -4.81
CA VAL A 73 -10.70 2.64 -4.71
C VAL A 73 -11.88 2.46 -3.76
N ASP A 74 -13.04 2.06 -4.28
CA ASP A 74 -14.29 1.92 -3.50
C ASP A 74 -14.59 3.16 -2.61
N SER A 75 -14.37 4.36 -3.16
CA SER A 75 -14.50 5.68 -2.50
C SER A 75 -13.35 6.07 -1.56
N THR A 76 -12.35 5.21 -1.34
CA THR A 76 -11.14 5.55 -0.60
C THR A 76 -10.09 6.12 -1.53
N VAL A 77 -9.57 7.30 -1.22
CA VAL A 77 -8.52 7.94 -2.02
C VAL A 77 -7.16 7.32 -1.72
N VAL A 78 -6.47 6.88 -2.78
CA VAL A 78 -5.11 6.36 -2.74
C VAL A 78 -4.23 7.27 -3.59
N ARG A 79 -3.16 7.78 -2.99
CA ARG A 79 -2.14 8.62 -3.65
C ARG A 79 -0.91 7.79 -3.94
N ILE A 80 -0.46 7.86 -5.19
CA ILE A 80 0.66 7.09 -5.71
C ILE A 80 1.72 8.08 -6.13
N SER A 81 2.92 7.94 -5.58
CA SER A 81 4.05 8.81 -5.90
C SER A 81 4.49 8.66 -7.36
N ASN A 82 5.33 9.58 -7.83
CA ASN A 82 5.95 9.50 -9.16
C ASN A 82 6.66 8.15 -9.33
N ARG A 83 6.32 7.44 -10.42
CA ARG A 83 6.92 6.14 -10.81
C ARG A 83 6.81 5.05 -9.75
N ASP A 84 5.88 5.19 -8.80
CA ASP A 84 5.64 4.21 -7.75
C ASP A 84 4.46 3.30 -8.10
N CYS A 85 4.39 2.15 -7.42
CA CYS A 85 3.32 1.16 -7.55
C CYS A 85 2.76 0.79 -6.18
N THR A 86 1.44 0.61 -6.11
CA THR A 86 0.74 0.17 -4.90
C THR A 86 -0.25 -0.93 -5.22
N ASP A 87 -0.42 -1.85 -4.28
CA ASP A 87 -1.44 -2.90 -4.37
C ASP A 87 -2.69 -2.48 -3.64
N VAL A 88 -3.83 -2.60 -4.31
CA VAL A 88 -5.13 -2.26 -3.76
C VAL A 88 -6.08 -3.43 -3.94
N ASN A 89 -7.07 -3.53 -3.07
CA ASN A 89 -8.19 -4.46 -3.23
C ASN A 89 -9.47 -3.63 -3.27
N GLY A 90 -10.27 -3.84 -4.30
CA GLY A 90 -11.52 -3.11 -4.45
C GLY A 90 -12.34 -3.55 -5.67
N ARG A 91 -13.54 -2.97 -5.79
CA ARG A 91 -14.47 -3.22 -6.91
C ARG A 91 -14.42 -2.14 -7.97
N ALA A 92 -14.31 -0.88 -7.55
CA ALA A 92 -14.25 0.28 -8.42
C ALA A 92 -12.93 1.01 -8.22
N ILE A 93 -12.20 1.25 -9.31
CA ILE A 93 -11.01 2.10 -9.34
C ILE A 93 -11.31 3.27 -10.29
N ILE A 94 -11.25 4.50 -9.80
CA ILE A 94 -11.52 5.72 -10.55
C ILE A 94 -10.27 6.60 -10.54
N LEU A 95 -9.80 7.05 -11.69
CA LEU A 95 -8.69 7.97 -11.79
C LEU A 95 -9.15 9.39 -11.47
N ASN A 96 -8.60 10.00 -10.42
CA ASN A 96 -8.87 11.39 -10.07
C ASN A 96 -7.89 12.34 -10.75
N THR A 97 -6.60 12.00 -10.75
CA THR A 97 -5.52 12.81 -11.35
C THR A 97 -4.34 11.94 -11.80
N GLY A 98 -3.60 12.43 -12.80
CA GLY A 98 -2.38 11.79 -13.31
C GLY A 98 -2.64 10.79 -14.43
N GLU A 99 -1.70 9.86 -14.62
CA GLU A 99 -1.80 8.71 -15.53
C GLU A 99 -1.38 7.48 -14.75
N ILE A 100 -2.14 6.40 -14.86
CA ILE A 100 -1.82 5.11 -14.24
C ILE A 100 -1.89 3.97 -15.22
N THR A 101 -1.14 2.92 -14.91
CA THR A 101 -1.33 1.58 -15.45
C THR A 101 -1.72 0.65 -14.32
N LEU A 102 -2.71 -0.20 -14.54
CA LEU A 102 -3.12 -1.17 -13.55
C LEU A 102 -3.32 -2.56 -14.13
N GLY A 103 -2.90 -3.56 -13.36
CA GLY A 103 -3.02 -4.98 -13.68
C GLY A 103 -3.72 -5.73 -12.55
N ARG A 104 -4.58 -6.69 -12.90
CA ARG A 104 -5.23 -7.55 -11.92
C ARG A 104 -4.24 -8.59 -11.41
N LEU A 105 -4.10 -8.69 -10.10
CA LEU A 105 -3.24 -9.67 -9.45
C LEU A 105 -3.95 -11.04 -9.38
N PRO A 106 -3.19 -12.16 -9.45
CA PRO A 106 -3.72 -13.49 -9.19
C PRO A 106 -4.26 -13.59 -7.76
N ARG A 107 -5.25 -14.46 -7.56
CA ARG A 107 -5.82 -14.76 -6.23
C ARG A 107 -4.96 -15.73 -5.45
#